data_AF-A0A3A4XEZ0-F1
#
_entry.id   AF-A0A3A4XEZ0-F1
#
_cell.length_a   1.000
_cell.length_b   1.000
_cell.length_c   1.000
_cell.angle_alpha   90.00
_cell.angle_beta   90.00
_cell.angle_gamma   90.00
#
_symmetry.space_group_name_H-M   'P 1'
#
loop_
_entity.id
_entity.type
_entity.pdbx_description
1 polymer ?
#
loop_
_entity_poly.entity_id
_entity_poly.type
_entity_poly.pdbx_seq_one_letter_code
_entity_poly.pdbx_strand_id
1 'polypeptide(L)'
;MNDYDALFQSVSTIAKEMQGLQILAVTQYTPVVEAIIASRSRDVRHIEHTLDGLLDFACHPAGLQLFKTLCRHYYHIDPSATVDYINAYREMWDAKETEGAAMIAEVKPGFLCPKGYKQTEVGVHPRI
;
A
#
# COMPACT_ATOMS: atom_id res chain seq x y z
N MET A 1 -34.93 -8.01 -8.34
CA MET A 1 -33.49 -7.74 -8.12
C MET A 1 -33.12 -8.44 -6.82
N ASN A 2 -32.13 -9.33 -6.82
CA ASN A 2 -31.84 -10.16 -5.65
C ASN A 2 -31.16 -9.29 -4.57
N ASP A 3 -31.43 -9.56 -3.30
CA ASP A 3 -30.84 -8.81 -2.16
C ASP A 3 -29.29 -8.86 -2.20
N TYR A 4 -28.76 -10.00 -2.67
CA TYR A 4 -27.32 -10.17 -2.93
C TYR A 4 -26.77 -9.24 -4.02
N ASP A 5 -27.56 -8.86 -5.04
CA ASP A 5 -27.11 -7.97 -6.11
C ASP A 5 -26.91 -6.56 -5.56
N ALA A 6 -27.84 -6.08 -4.73
CA ALA A 6 -27.75 -4.76 -4.11
C ALA A 6 -26.53 -4.67 -3.17
N LEU A 7 -26.33 -5.68 -2.33
CA LEU A 7 -25.15 -5.78 -1.47
C LEU A 7 -23.85 -5.77 -2.28
N PHE A 8 -23.79 -6.56 -3.36
CA PHE A 8 -22.61 -6.62 -4.22
C PHE A 8 -22.29 -5.26 -4.86
N GLN A 9 -23.31 -4.51 -5.32
CA GLN A 9 -23.10 -3.17 -5.87
C GLN A 9 -22.57 -2.20 -4.82
N SER A 10 -23.11 -2.21 -3.59
CA SER A 10 -22.62 -1.36 -2.51
C SER A 10 -21.16 -1.65 -2.16
N VAL A 11 -20.80 -2.92 -2.01
CA VAL A 11 -19.41 -3.33 -1.74
C VAL A 11 -18.49 -2.95 -2.91
N SER A 12 -18.93 -3.12 -4.16
CA SER A 12 -18.15 -2.71 -5.32
C SER A 12 -17.92 -1.20 -5.37
N THR A 13 -18.89 -0.39 -4.97
CA THR A 13 -18.73 1.07 -4.94
C THR A 13 -17.71 1.47 -3.89
N ILE A 14 -17.79 0.92 -2.68
CA ILE A 14 -16.82 1.18 -1.61
C ILE A 14 -15.40 0.80 -2.06
N ALA A 15 -15.23 -0.38 -2.68
CA ALA A 15 -13.94 -0.82 -3.17
C ALA A 15 -13.33 0.13 -4.23
N LYS A 16 -14.17 0.70 -5.11
CA LYS A 16 -13.73 1.71 -6.10
C LYS A 16 -13.31 3.02 -5.44
N GLU A 17 -14.07 3.49 -4.46
CA GLU A 17 -13.73 4.71 -3.71
C GLU A 17 -12.41 4.53 -2.95
N MET A 18 -12.20 3.37 -2.32
CA MET A 18 -10.95 3.04 -1.65
C MET A 18 -9.76 3.05 -2.61
N GLN A 19 -9.91 2.50 -3.82
CA GLN A 19 -8.87 2.58 -4.84
C GLN A 19 -8.59 4.03 -5.27
N GLY A 20 -9.64 4.85 -5.40
CA GLY A 20 -9.50 6.28 -5.67
C GLY A 20 -8.69 7.02 -4.59
N LEU A 21 -8.93 6.71 -3.31
CA LEU A 21 -8.17 7.28 -2.19
C LEU A 21 -6.70 6.86 -2.22
N GLN A 22 -6.41 5.61 -2.57
CA GLN A 22 -5.02 5.14 -2.70
C GLN A 22 -4.25 5.87 -3.80
N ILE A 23 -4.90 6.11 -4.95
CA ILE A 23 -4.31 6.89 -6.05
C ILE A 23 -4.06 8.34 -5.59
N LEU A 24 -5.02 8.95 -4.91
CA LEU A 24 -4.87 10.29 -4.36
C LEU A 24 -3.70 10.37 -3.37
N ALA A 25 -3.57 9.39 -2.47
CA ALA A 25 -2.48 9.30 -1.51
C ALA A 25 -1.11 9.23 -2.22
N VAL A 26 -0.98 8.40 -3.26
CA VAL A 26 0.23 8.33 -4.10
C VAL A 26 0.55 9.71 -4.68
N THR A 27 -0.43 10.41 -5.25
CA THR A 27 -0.23 11.75 -5.81
C THR A 27 0.25 12.75 -4.76
N GLN A 28 -0.28 12.71 -3.54
CA GLN A 28 0.11 13.63 -2.47
C GLN A 28 1.50 13.32 -1.89
N TYR A 29 1.85 12.04 -1.74
CA TYR A 29 3.13 11.64 -1.17
C TYR A 29 4.29 11.71 -2.16
N THR A 30 4.04 11.61 -3.46
CA THR A 30 5.08 11.71 -4.50
C THR A 30 6.00 12.93 -4.32
N PRO A 31 5.47 14.18 -4.29
CA PRO A 31 6.33 15.36 -4.15
C PRO A 31 7.07 15.41 -2.80
N VAL A 32 6.51 14.83 -1.74
CA VAL A 32 7.16 14.76 -0.42
C VAL A 32 8.39 13.85 -0.48
N VAL A 33 8.23 12.65 -1.04
CA VAL A 33 9.33 11.69 -1.21
C VAL A 33 10.41 12.26 -2.13
N GLU A 34 10.01 12.88 -3.25
CA GLU A 34 10.94 13.53 -4.17
C GLU A 34 11.72 14.65 -3.50
N ALA A 35 11.07 15.49 -2.68
CA ALA A 35 11.75 16.56 -1.95
C ALA A 35 12.75 16.02 -0.92
N ILE A 36 12.41 14.95 -0.19
CA ILE A 36 13.33 14.28 0.75
C ILE A 36 14.58 13.78 0.03
N ILE A 37 14.40 13.12 -1.12
CA ILE A 37 15.50 12.55 -1.91
C ILE A 37 16.35 13.66 -2.54
N ALA A 38 15.72 14.64 -3.18
CA ALA A 38 16.41 15.74 -3.86
C ALA A 38 17.27 16.58 -2.90
N SER A 39 16.74 16.84 -1.69
CA SER A 39 17.48 17.53 -0.63
C SER A 39 18.52 16.67 0.08
N ARG A 40 18.55 15.35 -0.21
CA ARG A 40 19.32 14.35 0.55
C ARG A 40 19.08 14.47 2.06
N SER A 41 17.83 14.72 2.46
CA SER A 41 17.48 14.93 3.86
C SER A 41 17.94 13.74 4.70
N ARG A 42 18.52 14.04 5.87
CA ARG A 42 18.88 13.07 6.91
C ARG A 42 18.01 13.21 8.16
N ASP A 43 16.90 13.94 8.04
CA ASP A 43 15.91 14.06 9.11
C ASP A 43 15.17 12.73 9.26
N VAL A 44 15.66 11.91 10.19
CA VAL A 44 15.14 10.56 10.46
C VAL A 44 13.64 10.61 10.77
N ARG A 45 13.17 11.53 11.62
CA ARG A 45 11.76 11.58 12.01
C ARG A 45 10.85 11.87 10.84
N HIS A 46 11.27 12.79 9.96
CA HIS A 46 10.51 13.11 8.76
C HIS A 46 10.48 11.93 7.79
N ILE A 47 11.58 11.21 7.63
CA ILE A 47 11.66 10.03 6.76
C ILE A 47 10.78 8.90 7.30
N GLU A 48 10.90 8.58 8.58
CA GLU A 48 10.12 7.52 9.25
C GLU A 48 8.63 7.84 9.20
N HIS A 49 8.23 9.07 9.54
CA HIS A 49 6.82 9.48 9.43
C HIS A 49 6.28 9.36 7.99
N THR A 50 7.11 9.66 7.00
CA THR A 50 6.74 9.49 5.59
C THR A 50 6.61 8.00 5.24
N LEU A 51 7.53 7.15 5.71
CA LEU A 51 7.49 5.69 5.50
C LEU A 51 6.26 5.05 6.16
N ASP A 52 5.90 5.46 7.37
CA ASP A 52 4.70 5.01 8.08
C ASP A 52 3.45 5.30 7.24
N GLY A 53 3.30 6.53 6.74
CA GLY A 53 2.18 6.88 5.88
C GLY A 53 2.18 6.16 4.53
N LEU A 54 3.35 5.90 3.94
CA LEU A 54 3.47 5.13 2.69
C LEU A 54 3.04 3.65 2.88
N LEU A 55 3.28 3.06 4.05
CA LEU A 55 2.88 1.68 4.36
C LEU A 55 1.37 1.47 4.30
N ASP A 56 0.58 2.49 4.66
CA ASP A 56 -0.89 2.45 4.68
C ASP A 56 -1.51 2.15 3.31
N PHE A 57 -0.81 2.51 2.23
CA PHE A 57 -1.27 2.30 0.85
C PHE A 57 -0.23 1.58 -0.04
N ALA A 58 0.77 0.94 0.57
CA ALA A 58 1.77 0.14 -0.13
C ALA A 58 1.20 -1.13 -0.81
N CYS A 59 -0.09 -1.43 -0.60
CA CYS A 59 -0.81 -2.44 -1.39
C CYS A 59 -1.01 -2.03 -2.85
N HIS A 60 -1.07 -0.72 -3.13
CA HIS A 60 -1.16 -0.21 -4.48
C HIS A 60 0.23 -0.21 -5.13
N PRO A 61 0.39 -0.70 -6.37
CA PRO A 61 1.71 -0.82 -7.01
C PRO A 61 2.51 0.49 -7.02
N ALA A 62 1.87 1.62 -7.27
CA ALA A 62 2.54 2.92 -7.26
C ALA A 62 2.96 3.37 -5.84
N GLY A 63 2.15 3.06 -4.82
CA GLY A 63 2.51 3.32 -3.41
C GLY A 63 3.71 2.50 -2.98
N LEU A 64 3.75 1.23 -3.37
CA LEU A 64 4.90 0.35 -3.13
C LEU A 64 6.19 0.87 -3.78
N GLN A 65 6.10 1.44 -4.99
CA GLN A 65 7.28 2.02 -5.64
C GLN A 65 7.82 3.23 -4.88
N LEU A 66 6.95 4.12 -4.40
CA LEU A 66 7.37 5.24 -3.56
C LEU A 66 8.01 4.75 -2.26
N PHE A 67 7.36 3.82 -1.57
CA PHE A 67 7.87 3.20 -0.34
C PHE A 67 9.28 2.61 -0.54
N LYS A 68 9.46 1.77 -1.58
CA LYS A 68 10.77 1.17 -1.91
C LYS A 68 11.82 2.24 -2.23
N THR A 69 11.42 3.32 -2.89
CA THR A 69 12.33 4.41 -3.24
C THR A 69 12.82 5.14 -2.00
N LEU A 70 11.93 5.47 -1.08
CA LEU A 70 12.31 6.10 0.19
C LEU A 70 13.12 5.15 1.08
N CYS A 71 12.79 3.85 1.12
CA CYS A 71 13.59 2.84 1.82
C CYS A 71 15.03 2.78 1.31
N ARG A 72 15.26 2.86 -0.02
CA ARG A 72 16.63 2.88 -0.57
C ARG A 72 17.43 4.10 -0.10
N HIS A 73 16.78 5.27 -0.02
CA HIS A 73 17.39 6.47 0.55
C HIS A 73 17.69 6.28 2.04
N TYR A 74 16.72 5.78 2.81
CA TYR A 74 16.84 5.59 4.25
C TYR A 74 17.89 4.53 4.62
N TYR A 75 18.10 3.52 3.79
CA TYR A 75 19.13 2.50 3.98
C TYR A 75 20.54 3.09 4.12
N HIS A 76 20.82 4.20 3.43
CA HIS A 76 22.11 4.89 3.54
C HIS A 76 22.28 5.69 4.85
N ILE A 77 21.21 5.81 5.64
CA ILE A 77 21.16 6.54 6.92
C ILE A 77 21.09 5.54 8.06
N ASP A 78 20.08 4.67 8.05
CA ASP A 78 19.87 3.60 9.03
C ASP A 78 19.45 2.29 8.34
N PRO A 79 20.41 1.40 8.05
CA PRO A 79 20.13 0.09 7.47
C PRO A 79 19.26 -0.79 8.35
N SER A 80 19.40 -0.72 9.69
CA SER A 80 18.68 -1.59 10.62
C SER A 80 17.21 -1.23 10.62
N ALA A 81 16.88 0.05 10.81
CA ALA A 81 15.51 0.54 10.77
C ALA A 81 14.87 0.29 9.39
N THR A 82 15.64 0.43 8.31
CA THR A 82 15.13 0.13 6.96
C THR A 82 14.72 -1.35 6.80
N VAL A 83 15.47 -2.28 7.39
CA VAL A 83 15.11 -3.70 7.38
C VAL A 83 13.80 -3.92 8.15
N ASP A 84 13.60 -3.23 9.27
CA ASP A 84 12.35 -3.31 10.05
C ASP A 84 11.15 -2.82 9.22
N TYR A 85 11.29 -1.71 8.48
CA TYR A 85 10.27 -1.24 7.55
C TYR A 85 9.96 -2.24 6.42
N ILE A 86 10.99 -2.87 5.84
CA ILE A 86 10.79 -3.91 4.82
C ILE A 86 10.05 -5.11 5.40
N ASN A 87 10.36 -5.50 6.65
CA ASN A 87 9.68 -6.59 7.33
C ASN A 87 8.22 -6.23 7.66
N ALA A 88 7.96 -5.00 8.12
CA ALA A 88 6.60 -4.50 8.34
C ALA A 88 5.76 -4.54 7.05
N TYR A 89 6.34 -4.11 5.91
CA TYR A 89 5.69 -4.28 4.61
C TYR A 89 5.36 -5.75 4.31
N ARG A 90 6.32 -6.66 4.55
CA ARG A 90 6.10 -8.08 4.29
C ARG A 90 4.99 -8.65 5.18
N GLU A 91 5.01 -8.36 6.47
CA GLU A 91 3.98 -8.83 7.40
C GLU A 91 2.58 -8.36 6.98
N MET A 92 2.44 -7.09 6.60
CA MET A 92 1.16 -6.51 6.20
C MET A 92 0.71 -6.97 4.81
N TRP A 93 1.63 -7.06 3.84
CA TRP A 93 1.29 -7.10 2.42
C TRP A 93 1.97 -8.21 1.60
N ASP A 94 3.03 -8.87 2.06
CA ASP A 94 3.81 -9.87 1.30
C ASP A 94 3.97 -11.23 2.00
N ALA A 95 3.34 -11.40 3.17
CA ALA A 95 3.33 -12.67 3.87
C ALA A 95 2.70 -13.73 2.96
N LYS A 96 3.51 -14.67 2.49
CA LYS A 96 3.03 -15.88 1.84
C LYS A 96 2.31 -16.65 2.94
N GLU A 97 1.09 -17.10 2.65
CA GLU A 97 0.46 -18.10 3.50
C GLU A 97 1.34 -19.36 3.48
N THR A 98 2.22 -19.47 4.45
CA THR A 98 2.85 -20.74 4.81
C THR A 98 1.76 -21.61 5.40
N GLU A 99 1.14 -22.37 4.50
CA GLU A 99 0.43 -23.63 4.73
C GLU A 99 -0.68 -23.58 5.79
N GLY A 100 -1.84 -23.08 5.36
CA GLY A 100 -3.19 -23.50 5.79
C GLY A 100 -3.46 -23.67 7.29
N ALA A 101 -4.37 -22.85 7.84
CA ALA A 101 -5.00 -23.05 9.14
C ALA A 101 -4.09 -22.87 10.37
N ALA A 102 -3.82 -21.63 10.72
CA ALA A 102 -3.67 -21.27 12.13
C ALA A 102 -4.36 -19.92 12.38
N MET A 103 -5.69 -19.98 12.38
CA MET A 103 -6.58 -19.06 13.09
C MET A 103 -6.56 -17.60 12.61
N ILE A 104 -7.71 -17.12 12.12
CA ILE A 104 -8.36 -15.86 12.54
C ILE A 104 -7.83 -15.19 13.84
N ALA A 105 -6.58 -14.76 13.85
CA ALA A 105 -5.88 -14.15 14.97
C ALA A 105 -4.85 -13.20 14.35
N GLU A 106 -5.04 -11.90 14.22
CA GLU A 106 -5.88 -10.97 14.94
C GLU A 106 -6.44 -10.01 13.89
N VAL A 107 -7.76 -9.88 13.78
CA VAL A 107 -8.34 -8.79 12.99
C VAL A 107 -8.10 -7.49 13.77
N LYS A 108 -6.97 -6.82 13.52
CA LYS A 108 -6.80 -5.41 13.87
C LYS A 108 -7.81 -4.62 13.03
N PRO A 109 -8.78 -3.92 13.64
CA PRO A 109 -9.78 -3.18 12.89
C PRO A 109 -9.09 -1.92 12.33
N GLY A 110 -8.92 -1.84 11.01
CA GLY A 110 -8.43 -0.59 10.40
C GLY A 110 -7.97 -0.65 8.95
N PHE A 111 -7.52 -1.79 8.43
CA PHE A 111 -6.88 -1.82 7.11
C PHE A 111 -7.56 -2.82 6.18
N LEU A 112 -8.66 -2.39 5.55
CA LEU A 112 -9.26 -3.14 4.45
C LEU A 112 -8.37 -3.01 3.20
N CYS A 113 -7.60 -4.04 2.92
CA CYS A 113 -7.47 -4.60 1.57
C CYS A 113 -6.90 -6.02 1.69
N PRO A 114 -7.75 -7.06 1.84
CA PRO A 114 -7.29 -8.44 1.86
C PRO A 114 -6.66 -8.85 0.52
N LYS A 115 -5.63 -9.71 0.57
CA LYS A 115 -4.97 -10.26 -0.62
C LYS A 115 -5.97 -11.01 -1.50
N GLY A 116 -6.04 -10.62 -2.77
CA GLY A 116 -6.93 -11.25 -3.75
C GLY A 116 -7.35 -10.34 -4.91
N TYR A 117 -7.18 -9.02 -4.80
CA TYR A 117 -7.44 -8.12 -5.93
C TYR A 117 -6.31 -8.23 -6.95
N LYS A 118 -6.47 -9.13 -7.92
CA LYS A 118 -5.70 -9.03 -9.17
C LYS A 118 -6.01 -7.65 -9.74
N GLN A 119 -5.00 -6.83 -9.93
CA GLN A 119 -5.10 -5.66 -10.79
C GLN A 119 -5.45 -6.20 -12.18
N THR A 120 -6.74 -6.37 -12.48
CA THR A 120 -7.16 -6.64 -13.84
C THR A 120 -6.77 -5.40 -14.60
N GLU A 121 -5.76 -5.54 -15.46
CA GLU A 121 -5.56 -4.68 -16.60
C GLU A 121 -6.91 -4.59 -17.31
N VAL A 122 -7.67 -3.52 -17.04
CA VAL A 122 -8.73 -3.08 -17.95
C VAL A 122 -8.00 -2.54 -19.17
N GLY A 123 -7.49 -3.49 -19.97
CA GLY A 123 -7.09 -3.27 -21.33
C GLY A 123 -8.30 -2.67 -22.04
N VAL A 124 -8.16 -1.38 -22.37
CA VAL A 124 -9.01 -0.70 -23.32
C VAL A 124 -8.85 -1.46 -24.65
N HIS A 125 -9.75 -2.41 -24.91
CA HIS A 125 -9.89 -2.96 -26.24
C HIS A 125 -10.82 -2.03 -27.03
N PRO A 126 -10.37 -1.44 -28.15
CA PRO A 126 -11.25 -0.65 -28.99
C PRO A 126 -12.31 -1.56 -29.60
N ARG A 127 -13.58 -1.20 -29.42
CA ARG A 127 -14.69 -1.77 -30.18
C ARG A 127 -14.79 -1.02 -31.50
N ILE A 128 -14.53 -1.74 -32.58
CA ILE A 128 -15.10 -1.51 -33.91
C ILE A 128 -16.60 -1.81 -33.83
#